data_AF-G4D769-F1
#
_entry.id   AF-G4D769-F1
#
_cell.length_a   1.000
_cell.length_b   1.000
_cell.length_c   1.000
_cell.angle_alpha   90.00
_cell.angle_beta   90.00
_cell.angle_gamma   90.00
#
_symmetry.space_group_name_H-M   'P 1'
#
loop_
_entity.id
_entity.type
_entity.pdbx_description
1 polymer ?
#
loop_
_entity_poly.entity_id
_entity_poly.type
_entity_poly.pdbx_seq_one_letter_code
_entity_poly.pdbx_strand_id
1 'polypeptide(L)'
;LENYCELIHLINKKFMPFYKWQYRSLENLKLLGYESKCKIDDLLSLNDKTDSIKKIKIIEELCVLFANYLRENKISKTADNFLLRHSSEIVENIHDNNLKNENTWIK
;
A
#
# COMPACT_ATOMS: atom_id res chain seq x y z
N LEU A 1 2.75 8.29 0.47
CA LEU A 1 1.71 8.14 1.51
C LEU A 1 0.32 8.05 0.91
N GLU A 2 -0.09 8.98 0.03
CA GLU A 2 -1.39 8.95 -0.67
C GLU A 2 -1.66 7.61 -1.38
N ASN A 3 -0.81 7.19 -2.32
CA ASN A 3 -0.97 5.91 -3.02
C ASN A 3 -1.06 4.71 -2.05
N TYR A 4 -0.36 4.77 -0.92
CA TYR A 4 -0.45 3.71 0.08
C TYR A 4 -1.82 3.72 0.78
N CYS A 5 -2.33 4.91 1.14
CA CYS A 5 -3.68 5.05 1.67
C CYS A 5 -4.72 4.55 0.66
N GLU A 6 -4.58 4.87 -0.63
CA GLU A 6 -5.45 4.35 -1.70
C GLU A 6 -5.46 2.82 -1.73
N LEU A 7 -4.28 2.20 -1.67
CA LEU A 7 -4.16 0.73 -1.62
C LEU A 7 -4.90 0.13 -0.43
N ILE A 8 -4.76 0.71 0.78
CA ILE A 8 -5.48 0.23 1.97
C ILE A 8 -6.99 0.38 1.79
N HIS A 9 -7.47 1.49 1.24
CA HIS A 9 -8.90 1.67 0.94
C HIS A 9 -9.40 0.67 -0.10
N LEU A 10 -8.61 0.41 -1.15
CA LEU A 10 -8.93 -0.52 -2.22
C LEU A 10 -9.10 -1.95 -1.69
N ILE A 11 -8.16 -2.47 -0.88
CA ILE A 11 -8.28 -3.82 -0.32
C ILE A 11 -9.47 -3.94 0.63
N ASN A 12 -9.86 -2.85 1.29
CA ASN A 12 -11.06 -2.78 2.13
C ASN A 12 -12.36 -2.60 1.32
N LYS A 13 -12.30 -2.47 -0.01
CA LYS A 13 -13.43 -2.14 -0.88
C LYS A 13 -14.18 -0.88 -0.41
N LYS A 14 -13.43 0.13 0.02
CA LYS A 14 -13.93 1.43 0.47
C LYS A 14 -13.39 2.52 -0.44
N PHE A 15 -14.22 3.51 -0.73
CA PHE A 15 -13.76 4.70 -1.43
C PHE A 15 -12.84 5.51 -0.51
N MET A 16 -11.72 6.00 -1.04
CA MET A 16 -10.82 6.88 -0.29
C MET A 16 -11.40 8.29 -0.24
N PRO A 17 -11.58 8.90 0.94
CA PRO A 17 -12.07 10.27 1.04
C PRO A 17 -11.01 11.27 0.54
N PHE A 18 -11.43 12.53 0.39
CA PHE A 18 -10.55 13.64 -0.01
C PHE A 18 -9.24 13.69 0.80
N TYR A 19 -8.13 14.14 0.19
CA TYR A 19 -6.77 14.02 0.74
C TYR A 19 -6.61 14.48 2.20
N LYS A 20 -7.42 15.45 2.65
CA LYS A 20 -7.41 15.94 4.05
C LYS A 20 -7.85 14.88 5.06
N TRP A 21 -8.66 13.92 4.65
CA TRP A 21 -9.25 12.90 5.51
C TRP A 21 -8.78 11.48 5.19
N GLN A 22 -8.11 11.26 4.05
CA GLN A 22 -7.61 9.94 3.63
C GLN A 22 -6.77 9.25 4.70
N TYR A 23 -6.01 10.03 5.46
CA TYR A 23 -5.14 9.51 6.50
C TYR A 23 -5.94 9.09 7.73
N ARG A 24 -6.83 9.97 8.19
CA ARG A 24 -7.68 9.72 9.34
C ARG A 24 -8.63 8.54 9.12
N SER A 25 -9.11 8.35 7.89
CA SER A 25 -10.05 7.27 7.57
C SER A 25 -9.45 5.87 7.71
N LEU A 26 -8.12 5.72 7.67
CA LEU A 26 -7.44 4.44 7.88
C LEU A 26 -7.80 3.79 9.23
N GLU A 27 -8.04 4.59 10.26
CA GLU A 27 -8.35 4.12 11.62
C GLU A 27 -9.57 3.18 11.68
N ASN A 28 -10.52 3.36 10.76
CA ASN A 28 -11.77 2.60 10.72
C ASN A 28 -11.75 1.44 9.71
N LEU A 29 -10.63 1.23 9.01
CA LEU A 29 -10.50 0.16 8.02
C LEU A 29 -10.06 -1.14 8.69
N LYS A 30 -10.78 -2.23 8.40
CA LYS A 30 -10.57 -3.53 9.05
C LYS A 30 -9.28 -4.22 8.61
N LEU A 31 -8.93 -4.07 7.33
CA LEU A 31 -7.73 -4.69 6.77
C LEU A 31 -6.59 -3.69 6.79
N LEU A 32 -5.58 -3.95 7.63
CA LEU A 32 -4.33 -3.17 7.77
C LEU A 32 -4.49 -1.70 8.19
N GLY A 33 -5.71 -1.17 8.33
CA GLY A 33 -5.97 0.25 8.54
C GLY A 33 -5.28 0.83 9.77
N TYR A 34 -5.52 0.24 10.94
CA TYR A 34 -4.93 0.69 12.20
C TYR A 34 -3.40 0.57 12.20
N GLU A 35 -2.85 -0.57 11.78
CA GLU A 35 -1.41 -0.83 11.74
C GLU A 35 -0.68 0.13 10.78
N SER A 36 -1.25 0.35 9.60
CA SER A 36 -0.76 1.33 8.63
C SER A 36 -0.79 2.74 9.21
N LYS A 37 -1.87 3.13 9.90
CA LYS A 37 -1.97 4.44 10.56
C LYS A 37 -0.86 4.62 11.59
N CYS A 38 -0.68 3.68 12.53
CA CYS A 38 0.36 3.78 13.55
C CYS A 38 1.76 3.97 12.93
N LYS A 39 2.12 3.18 11.92
CA LYS A 39 3.40 3.32 11.23
C LYS A 39 3.56 4.66 10.51
N ILE A 40 2.48 5.18 9.92
CA ILE A 40 2.52 6.49 9.29
C ILE A 40 2.62 7.61 10.33
N ASP A 41 1.95 7.51 11.48
CA ASP A 41 2.12 8.44 12.60
C ASP A 41 3.58 8.46 13.06
N ASP A 42 4.19 7.28 13.23
CA ASP A 42 5.62 7.15 13.56
C ASP A 42 6.49 7.81 12.49
N LEU A 43 6.23 7.54 11.19
CA LEU A 43 6.98 8.13 10.08
C LEU A 43 6.91 9.66 10.06
N LEU A 44 5.72 10.21 10.32
CA LEU A 44 5.46 11.65 10.30
C LEU A 44 6.02 12.36 11.54
N SER A 45 6.22 11.65 12.64
CA SER A 45 6.87 12.19 13.85
C SER A 45 8.39 12.41 13.70
N LEU A 46 9.02 11.77 12.71
CA LEU A 46 10.46 11.78 12.49
C LEU A 46 10.92 12.93 11.60
N ASN A 47 12.11 13.48 11.91
CA ASN A 47 12.72 14.56 11.12
C ASN A 47 13.40 14.03 9.85
N ASP A 48 13.17 14.69 8.72
CA ASP A 48 13.69 14.25 7.42
C ASP A 48 15.23 14.26 7.32
N LYS A 49 15.91 15.16 8.03
CA LYS A 49 17.36 15.34 7.95
C LYS A 49 18.11 14.41 8.90
N THR A 50 17.60 14.25 10.12
CA THR A 50 18.31 13.53 11.19
C THR A 50 17.88 12.07 11.34
N ASP A 51 16.68 11.71 10.89
CA ASP A 51 16.10 10.39 11.11
C ASP A 51 15.86 9.60 9.81
N SER A 52 16.53 9.97 8.72
CA SER A 52 16.34 9.37 7.39
C SER A 52 16.39 7.84 7.40
N ILE A 53 17.34 7.23 8.12
CA ILE A 53 17.46 5.76 8.26
C ILE A 53 16.22 5.16 8.94
N LYS A 54 15.69 5.79 10.00
CA LYS A 54 14.48 5.32 10.67
C LYS A 54 13.25 5.45 9.76
N LYS A 55 13.16 6.54 8.99
CA LYS A 55 12.08 6.74 8.02
C LYS A 55 12.09 5.67 6.92
N ILE A 56 13.27 5.35 6.39
CA ILE A 56 13.43 4.27 5.41
C ILE A 56 12.94 2.94 6.00
N LYS A 57 13.35 2.61 7.24
CA LYS A 57 12.90 1.39 7.91
C LYS A 57 11.38 1.32 8.04
N ILE A 58 10.72 2.41 8.45
CA ILE A 58 9.25 2.43 8.56
C ILE A 58 8.58 2.24 7.19
N ILE A 59 9.14 2.85 6.13
CA ILE A 59 8.64 2.66 4.76
C ILE A 59 8.79 1.20 4.33
N GLU A 60 9.92 0.56 4.63
CA GLU A 60 10.13 -0.88 4.37
C GLU A 60 9.13 -1.74 5.14
N GLU A 61 8.87 -1.43 6.42
CA GLU A 61 7.87 -2.13 7.22
C GLU A 61 6.45 -1.99 6.65
N LEU A 62 6.08 -0.82 6.12
CA LEU A 62 4.80 -0.62 5.42
C LEU A 62 4.70 -1.45 4.14
N CYS A 63 5.80 -1.56 3.37
CA CYS A 63 5.89 -2.41 2.19
C CYS A 63 5.76 -3.89 2.55
N VAL A 64 6.47 -4.35 3.57
CA VAL A 64 6.39 -5.73 4.10
C VAL A 64 4.96 -6.04 4.55
N LEU A 65 4.32 -5.14 5.29
CA LEU A 65 2.95 -5.30 5.77
C LEU A 65 1.99 -5.56 4.61
N PHE A 66 2.06 -4.75 3.56
CA PHE A 66 1.19 -4.90 2.39
C PHE A 66 1.57 -6.13 1.55
N ALA A 67 2.86 -6.41 1.35
CA ALA A 67 3.33 -7.59 0.63
C ALA A 67 2.89 -8.90 1.30
N ASN A 68 2.93 -8.97 2.63
CA ASN A 68 2.40 -10.10 3.40
C ASN A 68 0.91 -10.30 3.13
N TYR A 69 0.11 -9.24 3.20
CA TYR A 69 -1.32 -9.31 2.88
C TYR A 69 -1.56 -9.86 1.46
N LEU A 70 -0.81 -9.38 0.46
CA LEU A 70 -0.95 -9.86 -0.92
C LEU A 70 -0.65 -11.36 -1.04
N ARG A 71 0.39 -11.85 -0.36
CA ARG A 71 0.75 -13.27 -0.33
C ARG A 71 -0.28 -14.14 0.38
N GLU A 72 -0.69 -13.73 1.57
CA GLU A 72 -1.66 -14.45 2.39
C GLU A 72 -3.01 -14.59 1.68
N ASN A 73 -3.38 -13.57 0.89
CA ASN A 73 -4.61 -13.57 0.10
C ASN A 73 -4.42 -14.13 -1.32
N LYS A 74 -3.24 -14.69 -1.65
CA LYS A 74 -2.91 -15.29 -2.95
C LYS A 74 -3.10 -14.36 -4.14
N ILE A 75 -3.00 -13.04 -3.91
CA ILE A 75 -3.07 -12.00 -4.96
C ILE A 75 -1.75 -11.93 -5.73
N SER A 76 -0.63 -12.18 -5.05
CA SER A 76 0.72 -12.26 -5.60
C SER A 76 1.49 -13.35 -4.86
N LYS A 77 2.43 -14.01 -5.54
CA LYS A 77 3.22 -15.14 -5.03
C LYS A 77 4.69 -14.78 -4.81
N THR A 78 5.15 -13.63 -5.30
CA THR A 78 6.54 -13.20 -5.10
C THR A 78 6.91 -13.10 -3.62
N ALA A 79 8.12 -13.58 -3.30
CA ALA A 79 8.72 -13.45 -1.97
C ALA A 79 9.32 -12.06 -1.72
N ASP A 80 9.41 -11.22 -2.76
CA ASP A 80 9.93 -9.85 -2.64
C ASP A 80 8.99 -8.98 -1.77
N ASN A 81 9.53 -7.97 -1.09
CA ASN A 81 8.74 -6.98 -0.36
C ASN A 81 8.57 -5.68 -1.14
N PHE A 82 9.29 -5.53 -2.26
CA PHE A 82 9.15 -4.40 -3.15
C PHE A 82 7.85 -4.51 -3.96
N LEU A 83 6.94 -3.55 -3.74
CA LEU A 83 5.58 -3.59 -4.28
C LEU A 83 5.51 -3.61 -5.81
N LEU A 84 6.53 -3.08 -6.50
CA LEU A 84 6.60 -3.14 -7.96
C LEU A 84 6.71 -4.58 -8.50
N ARG A 85 7.35 -5.49 -7.76
CA ARG A 85 7.39 -6.92 -8.14
C ARG A 85 6.01 -7.55 -8.03
N HIS A 86 5.26 -7.20 -6.98
CA HIS A 86 3.88 -7.64 -6.82
C HIS A 86 2.97 -7.10 -7.93
N SER A 87 3.13 -5.84 -8.36
CA SER A 87 2.26 -5.28 -9.41
C SER A 87 2.34 -6.04 -10.74
N SER A 88 3.53 -6.50 -11.14
CA SER A 88 3.68 -7.30 -12.35
C SER A 88 2.90 -8.62 -12.27
N GLU A 89 3.06 -9.38 -11.17
CA GLU A 89 2.31 -10.63 -10.99
C GLU A 89 0.79 -10.39 -10.92
N ILE A 90 0.35 -9.31 -10.27
CA ILE A 90 -1.07 -8.97 -10.18
C ILE A 90 -1.66 -8.77 -11.58
N VAL A 91 -1.01 -7.97 -12.43
CA VAL A 91 -1.47 -7.71 -13.81
C VAL A 91 -1.50 -8.99 -14.64
N GLU A 92 -0.51 -9.86 -14.49
CA GLU A 92 -0.47 -11.15 -15.19
C GLU A 92 -1.66 -12.06 -14.84
N ASN A 93 -2.14 -11.99 -13.60
CA ASN A 93 -3.26 -12.78 -13.10
C ASN A 93 -4.65 -12.19 -13.41
N ILE A 94 -4.74 -11.03 -14.07
CA ILE A 94 -6.03 -10.47 -14.53
C ILE A 94 -6.56 -11.32 -15.68
N HIS A 95 -7.78 -11.84 -15.55
CA HIS A 95 -8.43 -12.65 -16.58
C HIS A 95 -9.12 -11.84 -17.67
N ASP A 96 -9.49 -10.59 -17.37
CA ASP A 96 -10.06 -9.68 -18.35
C ASP A 96 -8.95 -9.10 -19.24
N ASN A 97 -8.96 -9.47 -20.52
CA ASN A 97 -7.94 -9.05 -21.47
C ASN A 97 -7.92 -7.54 -21.74
N ASN A 98 -9.05 -6.84 -21.60
CA ASN A 98 -9.08 -5.40 -21.80
C ASN A 98 -8.38 -4.71 -20.62
N LEU A 99 -8.71 -5.10 -19.38
CA LEU A 99 -8.07 -4.57 -18.17
C LEU A 99 -6.58 -4.94 -18.10
N LYS A 100 -6.22 -6.17 -18.48
CA LYS A 100 -4.83 -6.63 -18.46
C LYS A 100 -3.92 -5.85 -19.42
N ASN A 101 -4.45 -5.50 -20.59
CA ASN A 101 -3.71 -4.78 -21.63
C ASN A 101 -3.91 -3.26 -21.55
N GLU A 102 -4.70 -2.77 -20.60
CA GLU A 102 -4.86 -1.35 -20.34
C GLU A 102 -3.51 -0.75 -19.95
N ASN A 103 -3.15 0.38 -20.56
CA ASN A 103 -1.89 1.04 -20.23
C ASN A 103 -2.01 1.71 -18.87
N THR A 104 -1.69 0.96 -17.83
CA THR A 104 -1.69 1.39 -16.43
C THR A 104 -0.70 2.52 -16.11
N TRP A 105 0.15 2.92 -17.06
CA TRP A 105 1.20 3.95 -16.90
C TRP A 105 0.90 5.26 -17.61
N ILE A 106 -0.21 5.35 -18.35
CA ILE A 106 -0.66 6.60 -18.98
C ILE A 106 -1.91 7.07 -18.22
N LYS A 107 -1.79 8.18 -17.50
CA LYS A 107 -2.92 8.97 -17.00
C LYS A 107 -3.28 10.04 -18.02
#